data_AF-A0A2T0B983-F1
#
_entry.id   AF-A0A2T0B983-F1
#
_cell.length_a   1.000
_cell.length_b   1.000
_cell.length_c   1.000
_cell.angle_alpha   90.00
_cell.angle_beta   90.00
_cell.angle_gamma   90.00
#
_symmetry.space_group_name_H-M   'P 1'
#
loop_
_entity.id
_entity.type
_entity.pdbx_description
1 polymer ?
#
loop_
_entity_poly.entity_id
_entity_poly.type
_entity_poly.pdbx_seq_one_letter_code
_entity_poly.pdbx_strand_id
1 'polypeptide(L)'
;MNIIINNQNIITNNQINRVVKLTKFKDLDNTKLLVLEKKANIFQVNKIIYYINFLETHNCEGLYHQGKDFVILKLYNLDGNTEDKRLYGMGVLLHELKHRDDLMLNGMTTEISADNYAKKFLNNNSNVIKGILKLKNEWEVEEF
;
A
#
# COMPACT_ATOMS: atom_id res chain seq x y z
N MET A 1 0.19 7.40 10.45
CA MET A 1 1.03 7.08 9.27
C MET A 1 1.56 8.35 8.66
N ASN A 2 2.87 8.40 8.45
CA ASN A 2 3.57 9.55 7.89
C ASN A 2 3.85 9.32 6.39
N ILE A 3 3.16 10.05 5.50
CA ILE A 3 3.35 9.92 4.05
C ILE A 3 4.46 10.87 3.62
N ILE A 4 5.58 10.32 3.18
CA ILE A 4 6.79 11.09 2.89
C ILE A 4 6.85 11.47 1.41
N ILE A 5 6.42 10.57 0.53
CA ILE A 5 6.38 10.80 -0.91
C ILE A 5 5.03 10.35 -1.43
N ASN A 6 4.35 11.24 -2.14
CA ASN A 6 3.20 10.91 -2.97
C ASN A 6 2.95 12.09 -3.93
N ASN A 7 3.00 11.82 -5.24
CA ASN A 7 2.70 12.83 -6.25
C ASN A 7 1.19 13.12 -6.35
N GLN A 8 0.33 12.26 -5.79
CA GLN A 8 -1.12 12.42 -5.68
C GLN A 8 -1.88 12.48 -7.01
N ASN A 9 -1.32 12.01 -8.12
CA ASN A 9 -2.03 11.94 -9.40
C ASN A 9 -2.95 10.71 -9.47
N ILE A 10 -2.53 9.60 -8.85
CA ILE A 10 -3.28 8.35 -8.82
C ILE A 10 -4.08 8.26 -7.52
N ILE A 11 -3.40 8.24 -6.37
CA ILE A 11 -4.03 8.16 -5.05
C ILE A 11 -3.59 9.34 -4.19
N THR A 12 -4.53 10.10 -3.63
CA THR A 12 -4.22 11.25 -2.77
C THR A 12 -3.90 10.83 -1.33
N ASN A 13 -3.18 11.69 -0.60
CA ASN A 13 -2.89 11.45 0.82
C ASN A 13 -4.15 11.33 1.66
N ASN A 14 -5.19 12.11 1.34
CA ASN A 14 -6.48 12.04 2.03
C ASN A 14 -7.16 10.69 1.81
N GLN A 15 -7.12 10.15 0.58
CA GLN A 15 -7.68 8.83 0.28
C GLN A 15 -6.98 7.73 1.08
N ILE A 16 -5.65 7.72 1.05
CA ILE A 16 -4.82 6.79 1.82
C ILE A 16 -5.18 6.86 3.31
N ASN A 17 -5.14 8.06 3.90
CA ASN A 17 -5.41 8.24 5.32
C ASN A 17 -6.82 7.79 5.72
N ARG A 18 -7.82 8.02 4.85
CA ARG A 18 -9.20 7.57 5.12
C ARG A 18 -9.32 6.07 5.08
N VAL A 19 -8.69 5.38 4.11
CA VAL A 19 -8.71 3.91 4.07
C VAL A 19 -7.91 3.31 5.22
N VAL A 20 -6.70 3.81 5.50
CA VAL A 20 -5.87 3.30 6.60
C VAL A 20 -6.56 3.45 7.94
N LYS A 21 -7.31 4.53 8.18
CA LYS A 21 -8.12 4.67 9.41
C LYS A 21 -9.19 3.59 9.58
N LEU A 22 -9.71 3.02 8.50
CA LEU A 22 -10.71 1.94 8.56
C LEU A 22 -10.09 0.61 9.01
N THR A 23 -8.78 0.39 8.79
CA THR A 23 -8.08 -0.85 9.18
C THR A 23 -8.02 -1.08 10.68
N LYS A 24 -8.06 0.02 11.47
CA LYS A 24 -7.85 0.03 12.93
C LYS A 24 -6.50 -0.56 13.37
N PHE A 25 -5.52 -0.67 12.46
CA PHE A 25 -4.14 -1.01 12.81
C PHE A 25 -3.58 0.03 13.79
N LYS A 26 -2.83 -0.45 14.78
CA LYS A 26 -2.29 0.38 15.86
C LYS A 26 -0.89 0.88 15.54
N ASP A 27 -0.51 1.97 16.18
CA ASP A 27 0.86 2.50 16.20
C ASP A 27 1.45 2.83 14.82
N LEU A 28 0.60 3.16 13.85
CA LEU A 28 1.04 3.54 12.50
C LEU A 28 1.66 4.95 12.43
N ASP A 29 1.69 5.73 13.50
CA ASP A 29 2.14 7.12 13.47
C ASP A 29 3.62 7.27 13.10
N ASN A 30 4.43 6.28 13.49
CA ASN A 30 5.85 6.22 13.14
C ASN A 30 6.12 5.53 11.79
N THR A 31 5.12 4.79 11.27
CA THR A 31 5.24 4.09 9.99
C THR A 31 5.23 5.09 8.85
N LYS A 32 6.21 4.94 7.97
CA LYS A 32 6.47 5.86 6.86
C LYS A 32 6.03 5.25 5.55
N LEU A 33 5.25 5.98 4.75
CA LEU A 33 4.78 5.53 3.45
C LEU A 33 5.42 6.31 2.31
N LEU A 34 5.84 5.57 1.27
CA LEU A 34 6.30 6.12 0.01
C LEU A 34 5.44 5.58 -1.13
N VAL A 35 4.77 6.49 -1.84
CA VAL A 35 3.94 6.17 -3.01
C VAL A 35 4.67 6.65 -4.26
N LEU A 36 5.10 5.69 -5.07
CA LEU A 36 5.86 5.91 -6.29
C LEU A 36 4.95 5.72 -7.50
N GLU A 37 4.52 6.83 -8.10
CA GLU A 37 3.68 6.82 -9.31
C GLU A 37 4.49 6.72 -10.60
N LYS A 38 5.78 7.03 -10.56
CA LYS A 38 6.71 6.93 -11.69
C LYS A 38 8.02 6.32 -11.21
N LYS A 39 8.68 5.53 -12.06
CA LYS A 39 10.01 4.95 -11.77
C LYS A 39 11.05 6.03 -11.40
N ALA A 40 10.97 7.21 -12.01
CA ALA A 40 11.85 8.34 -11.70
C ALA A 40 11.66 8.90 -10.27
N ASN A 41 10.53 8.66 -9.58
CA ASN A 41 10.37 9.08 -8.18
C ASN A 41 11.34 8.36 -7.24
N ILE A 42 11.92 7.23 -7.65
CA ILE A 42 12.95 6.50 -6.88
C ILE A 42 14.14 7.42 -6.54
N PHE A 43 14.53 8.31 -7.46
CA PHE A 43 15.68 9.21 -7.26
C PHE A 43 15.45 10.24 -6.15
N GLN A 44 14.19 10.52 -5.79
CA GLN A 44 13.84 11.48 -4.73
C GLN A 44 14.10 10.92 -3.33
N VAL A 45 14.33 9.62 -3.20
CA VAL A 45 14.38 8.96 -1.88
C VAL A 45 15.80 8.76 -1.33
N ASN A 46 16.81 9.35 -1.99
CA ASN A 46 18.21 9.35 -1.53
C ASN A 46 18.80 7.92 -1.36
N LYS A 47 20.07 7.81 -0.96
CA LYS A 47 20.85 6.55 -0.84
C LYS A 47 20.16 5.39 -0.09
N ILE A 48 19.19 5.68 0.79
CA ILE A 48 18.47 4.69 1.62
C ILE A 48 17.67 3.71 0.75
N ILE A 49 17.05 4.18 -0.34
CA ILE A 49 16.32 3.31 -1.27
C ILE A 49 17.23 2.64 -2.30
N TYR A 50 18.41 3.20 -2.57
CA TYR A 50 19.38 2.56 -3.47
C TYR A 50 19.78 1.17 -2.97
N TYR A 51 19.88 0.99 -1.65
CA TYR A 51 20.16 -0.32 -1.03
C TYR A 51 18.96 -1.27 -1.08
N ILE A 52 17.73 -0.77 -0.90
CA ILE A 52 16.49 -1.56 -0.94
C ILE A 52 16.21 -2.03 -2.39
N ASN A 53 16.37 -1.15 -3.38
CA ASN A 53 16.18 -1.48 -4.81
C ASN A 53 17.25 -2.43 -5.38
N PHE A 54 18.45 -2.46 -4.80
CA PHE A 54 19.51 -3.34 -5.28
C PHE A 54 19.33 -4.79 -4.85
N LEU A 55 18.74 -5.03 -3.68
CA LEU A 55 18.67 -6.37 -3.09
C LEU A 55 17.33 -7.08 -3.32
N GLU A 56 16.18 -6.38 -3.36
CA GLU A 56 14.88 -7.06 -3.38
C GLU A 56 13.85 -6.39 -4.33
N THR A 57 13.46 -7.18 -5.34
CA THR A 57 12.23 -7.12 -6.15
C THR A 57 12.04 -5.93 -7.10
N HIS A 58 12.63 -6.06 -8.29
CA HIS A 58 12.27 -5.24 -9.47
C HIS A 58 10.81 -5.45 -9.92
N ASN A 59 10.16 -6.55 -9.51
CA ASN A 59 8.82 -6.95 -9.95
C ASN A 59 7.76 -6.93 -8.85
N CYS A 60 8.06 -6.50 -7.61
CA CYS A 60 7.01 -6.37 -6.60
C CYS A 60 6.32 -5.01 -6.70
N GLU A 61 5.03 -4.98 -6.41
CA GLU A 61 4.16 -3.80 -6.41
C GLU A 61 4.20 -3.06 -5.07
N GLY A 62 4.58 -3.76 -4.01
CA GLY A 62 4.70 -3.28 -2.63
C GLY A 62 5.99 -3.75 -1.95
N LEU A 63 6.31 -3.18 -0.80
CA LEU A 63 7.26 -3.74 0.16
C LEU A 63 7.09 -3.08 1.54
N TYR A 64 7.02 -3.88 2.59
CA TYR A 64 7.24 -3.46 3.96
C TYR A 64 8.66 -3.81 4.44
N HIS A 65 9.41 -2.78 4.85
CA HIS A 65 10.77 -2.93 5.38
C HIS A 65 10.78 -2.78 6.92
N GLN A 66 10.79 -3.91 7.62
CA GLN A 66 10.77 -3.99 9.09
C GLN A 66 11.81 -3.10 9.78
N GLY A 67 13.08 -3.16 9.38
CA GLY A 67 14.17 -2.51 10.11
C GLY A 67 14.10 -0.97 10.15
N LYS A 68 13.19 -0.37 9.38
CA LYS A 68 13.01 1.08 9.26
C LYS A 68 11.54 1.52 9.37
N ASP A 69 10.62 0.58 9.55
CA ASP A 69 9.17 0.78 9.53
C ASP A 69 8.69 1.61 8.32
N PHE A 70 9.13 1.17 7.12
CA PHE A 70 8.75 1.77 5.83
C PHE A 70 7.82 0.87 5.06
N VAL A 71 6.79 1.45 4.46
CA VAL A 71 6.00 0.84 3.39
C VAL A 71 6.29 1.58 2.09
N ILE A 72 6.56 0.83 1.02
CA ILE A 72 6.77 1.33 -0.32
C ILE A 72 5.65 0.79 -1.21
N LEU A 73 4.98 1.68 -1.93
CA LEU A 73 3.93 1.36 -2.89
C LEU A 73 4.38 1.81 -4.28
N LYS A 74 4.57 0.87 -5.22
CA LYS A 74 5.06 1.10 -6.58
C LYS A 74 3.90 1.09 -7.59
N LEU A 75 3.09 2.15 -7.61
CA LEU A 75 1.94 2.27 -8.52
C LEU A 75 2.32 2.26 -10.02
N TYR A 76 3.59 2.55 -10.35
CA TYR A 76 4.08 2.46 -11.73
C TYR A 76 4.25 1.01 -12.23
N ASN A 77 4.30 0.02 -11.32
CA ASN A 77 4.36 -1.41 -11.68
C ASN A 77 2.96 -2.00 -11.93
N LEU A 78 1.90 -1.30 -11.51
CA LEU A 78 0.53 -1.76 -11.72
C LEU A 78 0.07 -1.50 -13.14
N ASP A 79 -0.61 -2.47 -13.73
CA ASP A 79 -1.32 -2.33 -15.00
C ASP A 79 -2.70 -1.68 -14.82
N GLY A 80 -3.35 -1.34 -15.93
CA GLY A 80 -4.71 -0.80 -15.94
C GLY A 80 -4.82 0.72 -15.92
N ASN A 81 -6.07 1.19 -15.91
CA ASN A 81 -6.40 2.61 -15.92
C ASN A 81 -6.20 3.24 -14.52
N THR A 82 -6.48 4.54 -14.38
CA THR A 82 -6.29 5.22 -13.08
C THR A 82 -7.18 4.67 -11.96
N GLU A 83 -8.40 4.25 -12.26
CA GLU A 83 -9.30 3.61 -11.28
C GLU A 83 -8.76 2.25 -10.85
N ASP A 84 -8.30 1.43 -11.80
CA ASP A 84 -7.72 0.11 -11.52
C ASP A 84 -6.48 0.26 -10.62
N LYS A 85 -5.56 1.17 -10.97
CA LYS A 85 -4.36 1.45 -10.17
C LYS A 85 -4.66 1.98 -8.78
N ARG A 86 -5.74 2.75 -8.59
CA ARG A 86 -6.18 3.21 -7.26
C ARG A 86 -6.60 2.03 -6.40
N LEU A 87 -7.39 1.12 -6.98
CA LEU A 87 -7.90 -0.03 -6.27
C LEU A 87 -6.80 -1.03 -5.95
N TYR A 88 -6.06 -1.48 -6.96
CA TYR A 88 -4.93 -2.41 -6.78
C TYR A 88 -3.89 -1.83 -5.84
N GLY A 89 -3.52 -0.55 -6.01
CA GLY A 89 -2.58 0.11 -5.12
C GLY A 89 -3.05 0.17 -3.67
N MET A 90 -4.36 0.25 -3.43
CA MET A 90 -4.91 0.16 -2.08
C MET A 90 -4.84 -1.26 -1.51
N GLY A 91 -5.07 -2.27 -2.35
CA GLY A 91 -4.87 -3.67 -2.00
C GLY A 91 -3.45 -3.97 -1.56
N VAL A 92 -2.48 -3.58 -2.39
CA VAL A 92 -1.04 -3.69 -2.08
C VAL A 92 -0.70 -2.96 -0.79
N LEU A 93 -1.20 -1.73 -0.59
CA LEU A 93 -0.98 -1.02 0.67
C LEU A 93 -1.52 -1.78 1.89
N LEU A 94 -2.72 -2.37 1.79
CA LEU A 94 -3.33 -3.14 2.87
C LEU A 94 -2.55 -4.42 3.16
N HIS A 95 -2.08 -5.10 2.12
CA HIS A 95 -1.22 -6.28 2.21
C HIS A 95 0.07 -5.94 2.98
N GLU A 96 0.79 -4.89 2.58
CA GLU A 96 2.05 -4.49 3.25
C GLU A 96 1.83 -4.00 4.69
N LEU A 97 0.75 -3.27 4.93
CA LEU A 97 0.39 -2.87 6.29
C LEU A 97 0.00 -4.06 7.16
N LYS A 98 -0.56 -5.14 6.56
CA LYS A 98 -0.86 -6.36 7.30
C LYS A 98 0.42 -7.10 7.69
N HIS A 99 1.44 -7.14 6.82
CA HIS A 99 2.75 -7.65 7.21
C HIS A 99 3.31 -6.93 8.43
N ARG A 100 3.22 -5.60 8.41
CA ARG A 100 3.63 -4.76 9.54
C ARG A 100 2.85 -5.06 10.81
N ASP A 101 1.52 -5.13 10.74
CA ASP A 101 0.64 -5.40 11.87
C ASP A 101 0.91 -6.80 12.48
N ASP A 102 0.95 -7.85 11.66
CA ASP A 102 1.21 -9.21 12.10
C ASP A 102 2.58 -9.37 12.75
N LEU A 103 3.61 -8.75 12.17
CA LEU A 103 4.94 -8.76 12.74
C LEU A 103 4.99 -8.07 14.11
N MET A 104 4.29 -6.94 14.28
CA MET A 104 4.25 -6.22 15.56
C MET A 104 3.48 -6.98 16.64
N LEU A 105 2.44 -7.73 16.26
CA LEU A 105 1.61 -8.48 17.20
C LEU A 105 2.18 -9.87 17.53
N ASN A 106 2.72 -10.56 16.53
CA ASN A 106 3.01 -11.99 16.59
C ASN A 106 4.49 -12.32 16.32
N GLY A 107 5.30 -11.34 15.91
CA GLY A 107 6.71 -11.55 15.56
C GLY A 107 6.94 -12.33 14.25
N MET A 108 5.87 -12.68 13.52
CA MET A 108 5.91 -13.40 12.25
C MET A 108 4.77 -12.93 11.34
N THR A 109 4.97 -13.06 10.03
CA THR A 109 3.96 -12.74 9.02
C THR A 109 4.02 -13.73 7.85
N THR A 110 2.93 -13.84 7.09
CA THR A 110 2.84 -14.70 5.90
C THR A 110 2.09 -13.98 4.79
N GLU A 111 2.49 -14.24 3.53
CA GLU A 111 1.79 -13.74 2.33
C GLU A 111 0.30 -14.09 2.37
N ILE A 112 -0.01 -15.35 2.69
CA ILE A 112 -1.39 -15.85 2.79
C ILE A 112 -2.22 -15.02 3.78
N SER A 113 -1.65 -14.61 4.92
CA SER A 113 -2.36 -13.75 5.89
C SER A 113 -2.64 -12.37 5.29
N ALA A 114 -1.63 -11.77 4.66
CA ALA A 114 -1.70 -10.44 4.08
C ALA A 114 -2.71 -10.36 2.92
N ASP A 115 -2.68 -11.32 2.00
CA ASP A 115 -3.62 -11.41 0.86
C ASP A 115 -5.06 -11.60 1.33
N ASN A 116 -5.27 -12.55 2.24
CA ASN A 116 -6.59 -12.83 2.79
C ASN A 116 -7.16 -11.61 3.52
N TYR A 117 -6.33 -10.88 4.25
CA TYR A 117 -6.75 -9.65 4.90
C TYR A 117 -7.11 -8.59 3.86
N ALA A 118 -6.22 -8.29 2.91
CA ALA A 118 -6.43 -7.25 1.90
C ALA A 118 -7.71 -7.50 1.09
N LYS A 119 -7.90 -8.73 0.60
CA LYS A 119 -9.10 -9.15 -0.13
C LYS A 119 -10.38 -8.98 0.70
N LYS A 120 -10.43 -9.58 1.89
CA LYS A 120 -11.61 -9.50 2.76
C LYS A 120 -11.90 -8.06 3.17
N PHE A 121 -10.87 -7.28 3.46
CA PHE A 121 -11.03 -5.89 3.86
C PHE A 121 -11.63 -5.06 2.73
N LEU A 122 -11.11 -5.18 1.51
CA LEU A 122 -11.64 -4.45 0.35
C LEU A 122 -13.08 -4.84 0.06
N ASN A 123 -13.40 -6.13 0.03
CA ASN A 123 -14.74 -6.61 -0.28
C ASN A 123 -15.76 -6.22 0.81
N ASN A 124 -15.39 -6.37 2.09
CA ASN A 124 -16.28 -6.01 3.21
C ASN A 124 -16.52 -4.50 3.33
N ASN A 125 -15.64 -3.68 2.76
CA ASN A 125 -15.74 -2.21 2.79
C ASN A 125 -15.93 -1.59 1.40
N SER A 126 -16.33 -2.39 0.39
CA SER A 126 -16.38 -2.00 -1.03
C SER A 126 -17.10 -0.66 -1.23
N ASN A 127 -18.30 -0.52 -0.66
CA ASN A 127 -19.12 0.68 -0.75
C ASN A 127 -18.46 1.93 -0.14
N VAL A 128 -17.82 1.78 1.03
CA VAL A 128 -17.15 2.89 1.70
C VAL A 128 -15.89 3.29 0.93
N ILE A 129 -15.09 2.30 0.52
CA ILE A 129 -13.85 2.51 -0.23
C ILE A 129 -14.15 3.12 -1.60
N LYS A 130 -15.27 2.76 -2.24
CA LYS A 130 -15.72 3.35 -3.51
C LYS A 130 -15.89 4.86 -3.36
N GLY A 131 -16.57 5.28 -2.31
CA GLY A 131 -16.77 6.70 -1.99
C GLY A 131 -15.46 7.43 -1.66
N ILE A 132 -14.53 6.77 -0.97
CA ILE A 132 -13.21 7.36 -0.66
C ILE A 132 -12.39 7.52 -1.94
N LEU A 133 -12.28 6.47 -2.75
CA LEU A 133 -11.48 6.42 -3.97
C LEU A 133 -12.13 7.14 -5.17
N LYS A 134 -13.41 7.53 -5.04
CA LYS A 134 -14.23 8.15 -6.10
C LYS A 134 -14.30 7.25 -7.35
N LEU A 135 -14.52 5.95 -7.14
CA LEU A 135 -14.64 4.97 -8.21
C LEU A 135 -16.05 4.99 -8.78
N LYS A 136 -16.19 4.79 -10.09
CA LYS A 136 -17.50 4.87 -10.77
C LYS A 136 -18.38 3.68 -10.42
N ASN A 137 -17.79 2.49 -10.49
CA ASN A 137 -18.48 1.22 -10.26
C ASN A 137 -18.05 0.61 -8.92
N GLU A 138 -18.91 -0.25 -8.39
CA GLU A 138 -18.49 -1.18 -7.33
C GLU A 138 -17.74 -2.35 -7.96
N TRP A 139 -16.89 -3.01 -7.18
CA TRP A 139 -16.05 -4.11 -7.61
C TRP A 139 -16.01 -5.18 -6.52
N GLU A 140 -15.57 -6.36 -6.91
CA GLU A 140 -15.16 -7.43 -6.01
C GLU A 140 -13.71 -7.80 -6.33
N VAL A 141 -12.90 -7.99 -5.31
CA VAL A 141 -11.53 -8.46 -5.47
C VAL A 141 -11.52 -9.98 -5.36
N GLU A 142 -11.09 -10.65 -6.43
CA GLU A 142 -11.05 -12.11 -6.52
C GLU A 142 -9.71 -12.67 -6.04
N GLU A 143 -8.57 -12.07 -6.40
CA GLU A 143 -7.23 -12.54 -6.05
C GLU A 143 -6.23 -11.38 -5.87
N PHE A 144 -5.17 -11.64 -5.12
CA PHE A 144 -3.96 -10.83 -5.00
C PHE A 144 -2.76 -11.71 -5.33
#